data_AF-A0A830FRM6-F1
#
_entry.id   AF-A0A830FRM6-F1
#
_cell.length_a   1.000
_cell.length_b   1.000
_cell.length_c   1.000
_cell.angle_alpha   90.00
_cell.angle_beta   90.00
_cell.angle_gamma   90.00
#
_symmetry.space_group_name_H-M   'P 1'
#
loop_
_entity.id
_entity.type
_entity.pdbx_description
1 polymer ?
#
loop_
_entity_poly.entity_id
_entity_poly.type
_entity_poly.pdbx_seq_one_letter_code
_entity_poly.pdbx_strand_id
1 'polypeptide(L)'
;MIKAINKPRVEMLSGLIGLVSNFVLNLIFVPKFGISGAAFATVGGYAIYNFTEISVIYATTGITPFSVSILKPILTTIVVVPIFSLFYVSGNDLANILFTGTLATIVMISAMIFTNSVDEQDMVVVDAVENKTGLELELFKRLLRRGF
;
A
#
# COMPACT_ATOMS: atom_id res chain seq x y z
N MET A 1 7.02 6.90 -10.97
CA MET A 1 8.33 6.21 -10.75
C MET A 1 9.26 6.30 -11.96
N ILE A 2 8.70 6.55 -13.15
CA ILE A 2 9.46 6.65 -14.42
C ILE A 2 10.52 7.77 -14.46
N LYS A 3 10.41 8.79 -13.59
CA LYS A 3 11.42 9.87 -13.48
C LYS A 3 12.84 9.36 -13.23
N ALA A 4 12.98 8.26 -12.46
CA ALA A 4 14.28 7.68 -12.15
C ALA A 4 14.97 7.03 -13.37
N ILE A 5 14.19 6.61 -14.39
CA ILE A 5 14.71 6.03 -15.64
C ILE A 5 14.80 7.06 -16.79
N ASN A 6 14.58 8.35 -16.49
CA ASN A 6 14.70 9.46 -17.42
C ASN A 6 13.84 9.31 -18.71
N LYS A 7 12.62 8.75 -18.59
CA LYS A 7 11.66 8.56 -19.70
C LYS A 7 10.40 9.44 -19.56
N PRO A 8 10.50 10.78 -19.65
CA PRO A 8 9.37 11.70 -19.41
C PRO A 8 8.21 11.53 -20.39
N ARG A 9 8.48 11.09 -21.64
CA ARG A 9 7.43 10.84 -22.64
C ARG A 9 6.50 9.70 -22.23
N VAL A 10 7.04 8.69 -21.55
CA VAL A 10 6.23 7.57 -21.07
C VAL A 10 5.37 8.01 -19.89
N GLU A 11 5.93 8.79 -18.96
CA GLU A 11 5.17 9.34 -17.83
C GLU A 11 3.98 10.18 -18.32
N MET A 12 4.20 11.03 -19.33
CA MET A 12 3.13 11.83 -19.93
C MET A 12 2.06 10.96 -20.61
N LEU A 13 2.46 9.92 -21.33
CA LEU A 13 1.53 9.00 -21.99
C LEU A 13 0.72 8.18 -20.97
N SER A 14 1.37 7.64 -19.94
CA SER A 14 0.70 6.94 -18.83
C SER A 14 -0.31 7.86 -18.15
N GLY A 15 0.07 9.11 -17.89
CA GLY A 15 -0.82 10.14 -17.33
C GLY A 15 -2.04 10.39 -18.21
N LEU A 16 -1.85 10.51 -19.52
CA LEU A 16 -2.94 10.70 -20.47
C LEU A 16 -3.88 9.48 -20.51
N ILE A 17 -3.32 8.26 -20.56
CA ILE A 17 -4.10 7.02 -20.51
C ILE A 17 -4.91 6.97 -19.21
N GLY A 18 -4.28 7.23 -18.06
CA GLY A 18 -4.95 7.26 -16.76
C GLY A 18 -6.09 8.27 -16.71
N LEU A 19 -5.89 9.48 -17.22
CA LEU A 19 -6.91 10.53 -17.29
C LEU A 19 -8.09 10.12 -18.17
N VAL A 20 -7.81 9.64 -19.39
CA VAL A 20 -8.85 9.20 -20.32
C VAL A 20 -9.64 8.03 -19.73
N SER A 21 -8.95 7.04 -19.16
CA SER A 21 -9.60 5.92 -18.48
C SER A 21 -10.47 6.37 -17.30
N ASN A 22 -9.97 7.27 -16.45
CA ASN A 22 -10.73 7.82 -15.34
C ASN A 22 -12.00 8.53 -15.81
N PHE A 23 -11.90 9.36 -16.85
CA PHE A 23 -13.03 10.07 -17.43
C PHE A 23 -14.08 9.11 -18.01
N VAL A 24 -13.64 8.14 -18.82
CA VAL A 24 -14.53 7.12 -19.41
C VAL A 24 -15.21 6.28 -18.33
N LEU A 25 -14.47 5.83 -17.32
CA LEU A 25 -15.03 5.06 -16.21
C LEU A 25 -16.04 5.87 -15.40
N ASN A 26 -15.79 7.17 -15.20
CA ASN A 26 -16.75 8.06 -14.53
C ASN A 26 -18.06 8.15 -15.33
N LEU A 27 -17.99 8.32 -16.66
CA LEU A 27 -19.17 8.34 -17.53
C LEU A 27 -19.97 7.03 -17.48
N ILE A 28 -19.31 5.89 -17.25
CA ILE A 28 -19.99 4.58 -17.21
C ILE A 28 -20.53 4.27 -15.80
N PHE A 29 -19.76 4.54 -14.75
CA PHE A 29 -20.08 4.11 -13.39
C PHE A 29 -20.90 5.11 -12.59
N VAL A 30 -20.69 6.42 -12.78
CA VAL A 30 -21.45 7.44 -12.01
C VAL A 30 -22.96 7.36 -12.31
N PRO A 31 -23.42 7.20 -13.57
CA PRO A 31 -24.86 7.09 -13.82
C PRO A 31 -25.51 5.86 -13.19
N LYS A 32 -24.75 4.76 -13.01
CA LYS A 32 -25.25 3.49 -12.48
C LYS A 32 -25.12 3.36 -10.96
N PHE A 33 -24.06 3.94 -10.39
CA PHE A 33 -23.64 3.72 -9.00
C PHE A 33 -23.45 5.02 -8.21
N GLY A 34 -23.75 6.19 -8.78
CA GLY A 34 -23.62 7.48 -8.13
C GLY A 34 -22.21 7.74 -7.59
N ILE A 35 -22.12 8.15 -6.32
CA ILE A 35 -20.86 8.47 -5.64
C ILE A 35 -19.93 7.24 -5.55
N SER A 36 -20.48 6.05 -5.29
CA SER A 36 -19.69 4.81 -5.31
C SER A 36 -19.09 4.56 -6.69
N GLY A 37 -19.82 4.92 -7.76
CA GLY A 37 -19.33 4.87 -9.14
C GLY A 37 -18.13 5.77 -9.38
N ALA A 38 -18.13 6.99 -8.82
CA ALA A 38 -16.99 7.90 -8.89
C ALA A 38 -15.76 7.34 -8.15
N ALA A 39 -15.97 6.69 -7.00
CA ALA A 39 -14.90 6.02 -6.27
C ALA A 39 -14.27 4.88 -7.08
N PHE A 40 -15.10 4.00 -7.67
CA PHE A 40 -14.61 2.92 -8.54
C PHE A 40 -13.90 3.46 -9.79
N ALA A 41 -14.41 4.52 -10.41
CA ALA A 41 -13.75 5.14 -11.55
C ALA A 41 -12.38 5.71 -11.19
N THR A 42 -12.26 6.30 -9.99
CA THR A 42 -10.99 6.81 -9.45
C THR A 42 -9.98 5.70 -9.22
N VAL A 43 -10.38 4.65 -8.50
CA VAL A 43 -9.53 3.48 -8.27
C VAL A 43 -9.12 2.83 -9.59
N GLY A 44 -10.06 2.63 -10.51
CA GLY A 44 -9.79 2.04 -11.82
C GLY A 44 -8.85 2.88 -12.69
N GLY A 45 -9.04 4.20 -12.73
CA GLY A 45 -8.16 5.13 -13.45
C GLY A 45 -6.72 5.10 -12.90
N TYR A 46 -6.57 5.14 -11.58
CA TYR A 46 -5.25 5.00 -10.94
C TYR A 46 -4.64 3.62 -11.16
N ALA A 47 -5.45 2.56 -11.15
CA ALA A 47 -4.97 1.21 -11.41
C ALA A 47 -4.38 1.13 -12.83
N ILE A 48 -5.10 1.62 -13.84
CA ILE A 48 -4.62 1.63 -15.24
C ILE A 48 -3.36 2.48 -15.40
N TYR A 49 -3.34 3.68 -14.80
CA TYR A 49 -2.16 4.54 -14.79
C TYR A 49 -0.93 3.82 -14.22
N ASN A 50 -1.05 3.25 -13.02
CA ASN A 50 0.05 2.56 -12.35
C ASN A 50 0.46 1.30 -13.11
N PHE A 51 -0.48 0.51 -13.62
CA PHE A 51 -0.18 -0.68 -14.42
C PHE A 51 0.62 -0.32 -15.67
N THR A 52 0.28 0.79 -16.31
CA THR A 52 1.02 1.29 -17.47
C THR A 52 2.44 1.69 -17.07
N GLU A 53 2.63 2.43 -15.97
CA GLU A 53 3.98 2.75 -15.47
C GLU A 53 4.80 1.50 -15.17
N ILE A 54 4.24 0.55 -14.42
CA ILE A 54 4.91 -0.69 -14.01
C ILE A 54 5.29 -1.52 -15.23
N SER A 55 4.40 -1.64 -16.21
CA SER A 55 4.65 -2.41 -17.43
C SER A 55 5.84 -1.85 -18.20
N VAL A 56 5.96 -0.51 -18.30
CA VAL A 56 7.10 0.09 -19.00
C VAL A 56 8.39 0.01 -18.18
N ILE A 57 8.32 0.13 -16.86
CA ILE A 57 9.46 -0.10 -15.98
C ILE A 57 9.96 -1.53 -16.18
N TYR A 58 9.10 -2.53 -16.05
CA TYR A 58 9.46 -3.94 -16.22
C TYR A 58 10.03 -4.22 -17.61
N ALA A 59 9.42 -3.69 -18.68
CA ALA A 59 9.93 -3.86 -20.04
C ALA A 59 11.29 -3.17 -20.27
N THR A 60 11.61 -2.10 -19.53
CA THR A 60 12.86 -1.34 -19.69
C THR A 60 13.98 -1.89 -18.81
N THR A 61 13.69 -2.28 -17.57
CA THR A 61 14.70 -2.64 -16.57
C THR A 61 14.72 -4.13 -16.25
N GLY A 62 13.68 -4.88 -16.61
CA GLY A 62 13.48 -6.27 -16.18
C GLY A 62 13.13 -6.43 -14.69
N ILE A 63 12.99 -5.32 -13.96
CA ILE A 63 12.78 -5.29 -12.50
C ILE A 63 11.35 -4.83 -12.22
N THR A 64 10.66 -5.54 -11.34
CA THR A 64 9.38 -5.09 -10.77
C THR A 64 9.64 -4.27 -9.50
N PRO A 65 9.02 -3.10 -9.34
CA PRO A 65 9.18 -2.29 -8.13
C PRO A 65 8.44 -2.87 -6.91
N PHE A 66 7.76 -4.00 -7.07
CA PHE A 66 7.06 -4.71 -5.99
C PHE A 66 7.82 -5.96 -5.61
N SER A 67 8.17 -6.06 -4.34
CA SER A 67 8.63 -7.29 -3.72
C SER A 67 7.45 -8.07 -3.14
N VAL A 68 7.60 -9.40 -3.07
CA VAL A 68 6.61 -10.27 -2.41
C VAL A 68 6.52 -9.95 -0.91
N SER A 69 7.59 -9.41 -0.30
CA SER A 69 7.60 -8.94 1.08
C SER A 69 6.51 -7.89 1.34
N ILE A 70 6.26 -6.97 0.41
CA ILE A 70 5.19 -5.96 0.59
C ILE A 70 3.78 -6.58 0.54
N LEU A 71 3.57 -7.58 -0.30
CA LEU A 71 2.24 -8.17 -0.51
C LEU A 71 1.76 -9.03 0.66
N LYS A 72 2.66 -9.77 1.31
CA LYS A 72 2.32 -10.68 2.41
C LYS A 72 1.55 -9.98 3.56
N PRO A 73 2.05 -8.89 4.18
CA PRO A 73 1.38 -8.25 5.31
C PRO A 73 0.10 -7.54 4.86
N ILE A 74 0.06 -6.97 3.66
CA ILE A 74 -1.15 -6.34 3.10
C ILE A 74 -2.27 -7.37 3.01
N LEU A 75 -2.00 -8.54 2.43
CA LEU A 75 -2.99 -9.61 2.33
C LEU A 75 -3.43 -10.12 3.71
N THR A 76 -2.49 -10.29 4.65
CA THR A 76 -2.84 -10.66 6.02
C THR A 76 -3.76 -9.63 6.66
N THR A 77 -3.46 -8.33 6.55
CA THR A 77 -4.30 -7.27 7.13
C THR A 77 -5.68 -7.20 6.49
N ILE A 78 -5.77 -7.33 5.16
CA ILE A 78 -7.04 -7.35 4.42
C ILE A 78 -7.94 -8.51 4.87
N VAL A 79 -7.36 -9.66 5.23
CA VAL A 79 -8.14 -10.82 5.70
C VAL A 79 -8.48 -10.69 7.18
N VAL A 80 -7.51 -10.32 8.02
CA VAL A 80 -7.65 -10.36 9.48
C VAL A 80 -8.56 -9.26 10.00
N VAL A 81 -8.42 -8.01 9.53
CA VAL A 81 -9.18 -6.87 10.08
C VAL A 81 -10.70 -7.03 9.90
N PRO A 82 -11.23 -7.43 8.73
CA PRO A 82 -12.66 -7.67 8.58
C PRO A 82 -13.17 -8.81 9.46
N ILE A 83 -12.39 -9.89 9.63
CA ILE A 83 -12.77 -11.00 10.51
C ILE A 83 -12.95 -10.48 11.94
N PHE A 84 -12.01 -9.66 12.44
CA PHE A 84 -12.15 -9.02 13.76
C PHE A 84 -13.37 -8.11 13.85
N SER A 85 -13.72 -7.40 12.78
CA SER A 85 -14.91 -6.53 12.75
C SER A 85 -16.24 -7.30 12.81
N LEU A 86 -16.28 -8.57 12.40
CA LEU A 86 -17.49 -9.41 12.51
C LEU A 86 -17.82 -9.79 13.96
N PHE A 87 -16.82 -9.83 14.84
CA PHE A 87 -16.99 -10.16 16.26
C PHE A 87 -17.20 -8.93 17.14
N TYR A 88 -16.94 -7.73 16.63
CA TYR A 88 -17.06 -6.49 17.39
C TYR A 88 -18.34 -5.74 17.00
N VAL A 89 -19.20 -5.52 18.00
CA VAL A 89 -20.53 -4.91 17.80
C VAL A 89 -20.41 -3.42 17.45
N SER A 90 -21.16 -3.06 16.43
CA SER A 90 -21.28 -1.77 15.76
C SER A 90 -21.68 -0.61 16.66
N GLY A 91 -20.80 0.38 16.80
CA GLY A 91 -21.18 1.74 17.17
C GLY A 91 -20.43 2.71 16.27
N ASN A 92 -21.09 3.79 15.82
CA ASN A 92 -20.49 4.81 14.95
C ASN A 92 -19.76 5.91 15.74
N ASP A 93 -19.38 5.60 16.99
CA ASP A 93 -18.72 6.55 17.87
C ASP A 93 -17.25 6.71 17.50
N LEU A 94 -16.70 7.89 17.77
CA LEU A 94 -15.29 8.20 17.56
C LEU A 94 -14.37 7.15 18.22
N ALA A 95 -14.76 6.63 19.39
CA ALA A 95 -14.03 5.59 20.09
C ALA A 95 -13.87 4.31 19.25
N ASN A 96 -14.91 3.89 18.52
CA ASN A 96 -14.84 2.70 17.68
C ASN A 96 -13.99 2.93 16.42
N ILE A 97 -14.03 4.13 15.85
CA ILE A 97 -13.15 4.49 14.72
C ILE A 97 -11.68 4.46 15.16
N LEU A 98 -11.36 5.05 16.31
CA LEU A 98 -10.01 5.05 16.87
C LEU A 98 -9.55 3.63 17.21
N PHE A 99 -10.43 2.83 17.82
CA PHE A 99 -10.13 1.44 18.17
C PHE A 99 -9.85 0.59 16.92
N THR A 100 -10.73 0.64 15.92
CA THR A 100 -10.57 -0.14 14.68
C THR A 100 -9.33 0.29 13.88
N GLY A 101 -9.04 1.59 13.79
CA GLY A 101 -7.82 2.09 13.14
C GLY A 101 -6.53 1.68 13.88
N THR A 102 -6.55 1.73 15.21
CA THR A 102 -5.43 1.27 16.05
C THR A 102 -5.23 -0.23 15.91
N LEU A 103 -6.31 -1.01 15.94
CA LEU A 103 -6.27 -2.46 15.75
C LEU A 103 -5.71 -2.82 14.38
N ALA A 104 -6.17 -2.17 13.31
CA ALA A 104 -5.65 -2.39 11.96
C ALA A 104 -4.14 -2.13 11.88
N THR A 105 -3.66 -1.07 12.54
CA THR A 105 -2.23 -0.74 12.61
C THR A 105 -1.45 -1.82 13.37
N ILE A 106 -1.94 -2.27 14.53
CA ILE A 106 -1.30 -3.34 15.31
C ILE A 106 -1.25 -4.65 14.51
N VAL A 107 -2.35 -5.01 13.85
CA VAL A 107 -2.42 -6.20 12.99
C VAL A 107 -1.43 -6.10 11.84
N MET A 108 -1.30 -4.94 11.20
CA MET A 108 -0.36 -4.73 10.10
C MET A 108 1.10 -4.84 10.56
N ILE A 109 1.48 -4.21 11.68
CA ILE A 109 2.84 -4.34 12.24
C ILE A 109 3.12 -5.80 12.61
N SER A 110 2.16 -6.45 13.26
CA SER A 110 2.29 -7.86 13.65
C SER A 110 2.43 -8.75 12.42
N ALA A 111 1.61 -8.55 11.40
CA ALA A 111 1.67 -9.27 10.14
C ALA A 111 3.02 -9.08 9.45
N MET A 112 3.60 -7.87 9.47
CA MET A 112 4.91 -7.60 8.88
C MET A 112 6.03 -8.41 9.54
N ILE A 113 5.98 -8.53 10.87
CA ILE A 113 6.91 -9.35 11.66
C ILE A 113 6.70 -10.85 11.37
N PHE A 114 5.44 -11.33 11.41
CA PHE A 114 5.14 -12.76 11.20
C PHE A 114 5.38 -13.23 9.77
N THR A 115 5.24 -12.34 8.78
CA THR A 115 5.42 -12.67 7.36
C THR A 115 6.85 -12.47 6.87
N ASN A 116 7.75 -12.03 7.76
CA ASN A 116 9.16 -11.74 7.46
C ASN A 116 9.29 -10.77 6.28
N SER A 117 8.58 -9.65 6.40
CA SER A 117 8.41 -8.69 5.29
C SER A 117 9.23 -7.42 5.45
N VAL A 118 10.18 -7.44 6.38
CA VAL A 118 11.08 -6.32 6.69
C VAL A 118 12.40 -6.60 6.00
N ASP A 119 12.76 -5.75 5.06
CA ASP A 119 13.97 -5.93 4.25
C ASP A 119 15.19 -5.26 4.92
N GLU A 120 16.41 -5.59 4.51
CA GLU A 120 17.63 -4.98 5.07
C GLU A 120 17.64 -3.45 4.93
N GLN A 121 17.02 -2.93 3.87
CA GLN A 121 16.90 -1.50 3.62
C GLN A 121 16.04 -0.80 4.69
N ASP A 122 15.05 -1.50 5.25
CA ASP A 122 14.23 -0.98 6.33
C ASP A 122 15.03 -0.87 7.64
N MET A 123 15.96 -1.81 7.87
CA MET A 123 16.83 -1.80 9.04
C MET A 123 17.76 -0.58 9.07
N VAL A 124 18.20 -0.09 7.91
CA VAL A 124 18.99 1.15 7.81
C VAL A 124 18.22 2.35 8.36
N VAL A 125 16.90 2.41 8.12
CA VAL A 125 16.05 3.48 8.66
C VAL A 125 15.91 3.34 10.17
N VAL A 126 15.74 2.11 10.68
CA VAL A 126 15.68 1.85 12.13
C VAL A 126 16.96 2.30 12.83
N ASP A 127 18.11 1.95 12.27
CA ASP A 127 19.41 2.37 12.80
C ASP A 127 19.58 3.90 12.73
N ALA A 128 19.08 4.56 11.68
CA ALA A 128 19.10 6.02 11.58
C ALA A 128 18.22 6.70 12.64
N VAL A 129 17.09 6.10 13.02
CA VAL A 129 16.21 6.59 14.08
C VAL A 129 16.87 6.43 15.45
N GLU A 130 17.43 5.26 15.74
CA GLU A 130 18.20 5.00 16.97
C GLU A 130 19.34 6.00 17.14
N ASN A 131 20.15 6.21 16.10
CA ASN A 131 21.26 7.17 16.13
C ASN A 131 20.81 8.62 16.38
N LYS A 132 19.59 9.00 15.95
CA LYS A 132 19.05 10.35 16.17
C LYS A 132 18.36 10.53 17.52
N THR A 133 17.75 9.47 18.05
CA THR A 133 16.95 9.50 19.28
C THR A 133 17.74 9.08 20.51
N GLY A 134 18.87 8.38 20.32
CA GLY A 134 19.67 7.79 21.40
C GLY A 134 18.98 6.63 22.13
N LEU A 135 17.87 6.10 21.57
CA LEU A 135 17.13 4.98 22.15
C LEU A 135 17.73 3.66 21.69
N GLU A 136 18.15 2.80 22.61
CA GLU A 136 18.60 1.44 22.28
C GLU A 136 17.41 0.57 21.86
N LEU A 137 17.29 0.29 20.57
CA LEU A 137 16.16 -0.46 19.99
C LEU A 137 16.51 -1.95 19.80
N GLU A 138 17.33 -2.52 20.68
CA GLU A 138 17.90 -3.85 20.50
C GLU A 138 16.82 -4.97 20.48
N LEU A 139 15.83 -4.89 21.37
CA LEU A 139 14.69 -5.82 21.40
C LEU A 139 13.85 -5.74 20.12
N PHE A 140 13.62 -4.53 19.63
CA PHE A 140 12.85 -4.28 18.40
C PHE A 140 13.60 -4.82 17.18
N LYS A 141 14.90 -4.54 17.07
CA LYS A 141 15.75 -5.10 16.02
C LYS A 141 15.81 -6.62 16.06
N ARG A 142 15.85 -7.24 17.25
CA ARG A 142 15.83 -8.70 17.38
C ARG A 142 14.49 -9.32 16.94
N LEU A 143 13.36 -8.64 17.20
CA LEU A 143 12.05 -9.07 16.72
C LEU A 143 11.94 -8.99 15.20
N LEU A 144 12.41 -7.89 14.60
CA LEU A 144 12.41 -7.72 13.13
C LEU A 144 13.40 -8.69 12.45
N ARG A 145 14.57 -8.92 13.06
CA ARG A 145 15.59 -9.83 12.52
C ARG A 145 15.21 -11.30 12.55
N ARG A 146 14.20 -11.66 13.35
CA ARG A 146 13.71 -13.04 13.47
C ARG A 146 13.11 -13.58 12.17
N GLY A 147 12.92 -12.70 11.17
CA GLY A 147 12.46 -13.05 9.85
C GLY A 147 13.52 -13.22 8.75
N PHE A 148 14.81 -12.98 9.05
CA PHE A 148 15.91 -13.30 8.15
C PHE A 148 16.35 -14.77 8.29
#